data_AF-A0A969V818-F1
#
_entry.id   AF-A0A969V818-F1
#
_cell.length_a   1.000
_cell.length_b   1.000
_cell.length_c   1.000
_cell.angle_alpha   90.00
_cell.angle_beta   90.00
_cell.angle_gamma   90.00
#
_symmetry.space_group_name_H-M   'P 1'
#
loop_
_entity.id
_entity.type
_entity.pdbx_description
1 polymer ?
#
loop_
_entity_poly.entity_id
_entity_poly.type
_entity_poly.pdbx_seq_one_letter_code
_entity_poly.pdbx_strand_id
1 'polypeptide(L)'
;MGRIAVLKIGQGNFEQGFEVLLRISTDDGRLLTEIEGNLLPNPGIEGFYVSWQTLFRRLKMPDRQYNKPQRDFEDGWEIDDTLPTNRSTSDDVEVCRHLVRDLESQMKKWLQPSADENWQKIRERLGAELANNSDEIRLVIQARNPLLWKLPWHVWDLLEQYDVGIGCALPEFTAASSEKNPQKPVKQSKF
;
A
#
# COMPACT_ATOMS: atom_id res chain seq x y z
N MET A 1 8.77 24.18 -1.07
CA MET A 1 9.77 23.20 -0.62
C MET A 1 9.03 21.92 -0.28
N GLY A 2 9.35 20.77 -0.91
CA GLY A 2 8.58 19.55 -0.68
C GLY A 2 8.54 19.13 0.80
N ARG A 3 7.45 18.48 1.23
CA ARG A 3 7.31 17.88 2.57
C ARG A 3 7.04 16.39 2.45
N ILE A 4 7.51 15.64 3.42
CA ILE A 4 7.33 14.19 3.51
C ILE A 4 6.63 13.90 4.83
N ALA A 5 5.45 13.31 4.75
CA ALA A 5 4.71 12.78 5.88
C ALA A 5 4.97 11.27 5.95
N VAL A 6 5.66 10.81 6.99
CA VAL A 6 5.94 9.40 7.23
C VAL A 6 4.99 8.89 8.32
N LEU A 7 4.09 7.99 7.96
CA LEU A 7 3.21 7.29 8.89
C LEU A 7 3.85 5.96 9.26
N LYS A 8 4.48 5.88 10.44
CA LYS A 8 5.07 4.63 10.94
C LYS A 8 4.04 3.86 11.75
N ILE A 9 3.70 2.67 11.27
CA ILE A 9 2.84 1.71 11.95
C ILE A 9 3.74 0.70 12.64
N GLY A 10 3.74 0.76 13.97
CA GLY A 10 4.62 0.04 14.87
C GLY A 10 4.07 -1.31 15.31
N GLN A 11 4.12 -1.56 16.61
CA GLN A 11 3.66 -2.82 17.19
C GLN A 11 2.12 -2.87 17.20
N GLY A 12 1.59 -4.07 17.01
CA GLY A 12 0.16 -4.30 16.98
C GLY A 12 -0.26 -5.39 16.00
N ASN A 13 -1.56 -5.63 15.96
CA ASN A 13 -2.21 -6.51 15.02
C ASN A 13 -3.64 -6.03 14.75
N PHE A 14 -4.32 -6.65 13.79
CA PHE A 14 -5.69 -6.27 13.46
C PHE A 14 -6.69 -6.53 14.60
N GLU A 15 -6.36 -7.35 15.61
CA GLU A 15 -7.23 -7.65 16.76
C GLU A 15 -7.07 -6.67 17.93
N GLN A 16 -5.87 -6.12 18.13
CA GLN A 16 -5.50 -5.24 19.23
C GLN A 16 -5.37 -3.77 18.80
N GLY A 17 -5.26 -3.52 17.50
CA GLY A 17 -4.92 -2.21 16.94
C GLY A 17 -3.42 -2.09 16.70
N PHE A 18 -3.01 -0.95 16.13
CA PHE A 18 -1.60 -0.65 15.86
C PHE A 18 -1.20 0.69 16.47
N GLU A 19 -0.02 0.73 17.07
CA GLU A 19 0.62 2.00 17.42
C GLU A 19 1.07 2.70 16.14
N VAL A 20 0.83 4.01 16.04
CA VAL A 20 1.13 4.82 14.87
C VAL A 20 1.87 6.09 15.27
N LEU A 21 2.94 6.37 14.56
CA LEU A 21 3.74 7.58 14.69
C LEU A 21 3.72 8.34 13.36
N LEU A 22 3.10 9.52 13.34
CA LEU A 22 3.16 10.43 12.21
C LEU A 22 4.36 11.35 12.36
N ARG A 23 5.27 11.34 11.39
CA ARG A 23 6.45 12.18 11.33
C ARG A 23 6.44 13.03 10.07
N ILE A 24 6.35 14.35 10.20
CA ILE A 24 6.36 15.29 9.07
C ILE A 24 7.72 15.97 9.02
N SER A 25 8.39 15.89 7.87
CA SER A 25 9.70 16.51 7.65
C SER A 25 9.71 17.29 6.34
N THR A 26 10.60 18.29 6.21
CA THR A 26 10.89 18.91 4.92
C THR A 26 11.79 18.01 4.07
N ASP A 27 11.86 18.26 2.77
CA ASP A 27 12.78 17.57 1.84
C ASP A 27 14.26 17.71 2.27
N ASP A 28 14.60 18.81 2.96
CA ASP A 28 15.93 19.04 3.56
C ASP A 28 16.21 18.17 4.81
N GLY A 29 15.28 17.28 5.19
CA GLY A 29 15.42 16.37 6.33
C GLY A 29 15.11 16.99 7.69
N ARG A 30 14.59 18.22 7.73
CA ARG A 30 14.21 18.87 9.00
C ARG A 30 12.88 18.32 9.49
N LEU A 31 12.90 17.70 10.66
CA LEU A 31 11.69 17.27 11.36
C LEU A 31 10.87 18.50 11.79
N LEU A 32 9.62 18.57 11.34
CA LEU A 32 8.67 19.64 11.69
C LEU A 32 7.75 19.22 12.83
N THR A 33 7.27 17.97 12.79
CA THR A 33 6.26 17.50 13.74
C THR A 33 6.34 15.99 13.87
N GLU A 34 6.16 15.50 15.10
CA GLU A 34 6.05 14.10 15.44
C GLU A 34 4.84 13.92 16.38
N ILE A 35 3.93 13.02 16.02
CA ILE A 35 2.70 12.76 16.78
C ILE A 35 2.53 11.25 16.90
N GLU A 36 2.29 10.80 18.13
CA GLU A 36 1.93 9.44 18.46
C GLU A 36 0.41 9.28 18.49
N GLY A 37 -0.08 8.13 18.06
CA GLY A 37 -1.48 7.76 18.12
C GLY A 37 -1.67 6.26 17.93
N ASN A 38 -2.93 5.83 17.96
CA ASN A 38 -3.28 4.43 17.86
C ASN A 38 -4.33 4.26 16.76
N LEU A 39 -4.10 3.30 15.87
CA LEU A 39 -5.12 2.76 14.99
C LEU A 39 -5.89 1.69 15.75
N LEU A 40 -7.22 1.82 15.74
CA LEU A 40 -8.11 0.88 16.42
C LEU A 40 -7.97 -0.55 15.85
N PRO A 41 -8.38 -1.58 16.62
CA PRO A 41 -8.49 -2.93 16.09
C PRO A 41 -9.56 -3.02 14.99
N ASN A 42 -9.22 -3.72 13.90
CA ASN A 42 -10.18 -4.13 12.88
C ASN A 42 -9.82 -5.54 12.35
N PRO A 43 -10.25 -6.60 13.05
CA PRO A 43 -9.90 -7.99 12.69
C PRO A 43 -10.53 -8.42 11.34
N GLY A 44 -11.55 -7.71 10.87
CA GLY A 44 -12.24 -8.05 9.62
C GLY A 44 -11.37 -7.81 8.38
N ILE A 45 -10.50 -6.79 8.38
CA ILE A 45 -9.72 -6.38 7.19
C ILE A 45 -8.86 -7.51 6.66
N GLU A 46 -8.20 -8.26 7.54
CA GLU A 46 -7.37 -9.40 7.13
C GLU A 46 -8.19 -10.47 6.42
N GLY A 47 -9.37 -10.80 6.96
CA GLY A 47 -10.29 -11.76 6.36
C GLY A 47 -10.80 -11.35 4.98
N PHE A 48 -11.18 -10.07 4.80
CA PHE A 48 -11.55 -9.53 3.49
C PHE A 48 -10.39 -9.57 2.50
N TYR A 49 -9.18 -9.20 2.94
CA TYR A 49 -7.99 -9.23 2.10
C TYR A 49 -7.63 -10.65 1.65
N VAL A 50 -7.63 -11.63 2.55
CA VAL A 50 -7.33 -13.04 2.25
C VAL A 50 -8.36 -13.62 1.29
N SER A 51 -9.65 -13.31 1.51
CA SER A 51 -10.74 -13.76 0.65
C SER A 51 -10.60 -13.20 -0.77
N TRP A 52 -10.39 -11.89 -0.88
CA TRP A 52 -10.13 -11.23 -2.16
C TRP A 52 -8.90 -11.80 -2.85
N GLN A 53 -7.77 -11.91 -2.15
CA GLN A 53 -6.51 -12.39 -2.71
C GLN A 53 -6.63 -13.84 -3.23
N THR A 54 -7.36 -14.69 -2.51
CA THR A 54 -7.59 -16.09 -2.90
C THR A 54 -8.40 -16.17 -4.19
N LEU A 55 -9.50 -15.43 -4.27
CA LEU A 55 -10.34 -15.38 -5.47
C LEU A 55 -9.57 -14.79 -6.66
N PHE A 56 -8.87 -13.68 -6.44
CA PHE A 56 -8.06 -13.04 -7.47
C PHE A 56 -6.95 -13.94 -8.02
N ARG A 57 -6.31 -14.76 -7.17
CA ARG A 57 -5.33 -15.75 -7.61
C ARG A 57 -5.97 -16.86 -8.45
N ARG A 58 -7.17 -17.33 -8.09
CA ARG A 58 -7.93 -18.30 -8.90
C ARG A 58 -8.25 -17.73 -10.28
N LEU A 59 -8.70 -16.47 -10.34
CA LEU A 59 -8.95 -15.76 -11.60
C LEU A 59 -7.69 -15.63 -12.48
N LYS A 60 -6.52 -15.38 -11.86
CA LYS A 60 -5.23 -15.24 -12.56
C LYS A 60 -4.56 -16.55 -12.96
N MET A 61 -4.94 -17.67 -12.34
CA MET A 61 -4.36 -18.99 -12.62
C MET A 61 -5.45 -19.94 -13.12
N PRO A 62 -5.98 -19.75 -14.34
CA PRO A 62 -6.99 -20.68 -14.86
C PRO A 62 -6.43 -22.08 -15.15
N ASP A 63 -5.13 -22.27 -15.41
CA ASP A 63 -4.57 -23.62 -15.65
C ASP A 63 -3.03 -23.64 -15.66
N ARG A 64 -2.39 -24.06 -14.56
CA ARG A 64 -0.97 -24.50 -14.61
C ARG A 64 -0.61 -25.65 -13.68
N GLN A 65 -1.51 -26.05 -12.78
CA GLN A 65 -1.19 -27.03 -11.73
C GLN A 65 -2.09 -28.26 -11.69
N TYR A 66 -3.09 -28.41 -12.58
CA TYR A 66 -3.98 -29.58 -12.53
C TYR A 66 -4.01 -30.48 -13.76
N ASN A 67 -3.27 -30.15 -14.84
CA ASN A 67 -3.09 -31.05 -15.98
C ASN A 67 -1.61 -31.21 -16.35
N LYS A 68 -0.92 -32.10 -15.65
CA LYS A 68 0.06 -32.97 -16.31
C LYS A 68 -0.56 -34.36 -16.38
N PRO A 69 -1.33 -34.72 -17.42
CA PRO A 69 -1.36 -36.11 -17.80
C PRO A 69 0.07 -36.47 -18.25
N GLN A 70 0.65 -37.46 -17.61
CA GLN A 70 1.84 -38.13 -18.10
C GLN A 70 1.52 -38.69 -19.50
N ARG A 71 1.81 -37.91 -20.56
CA ARG A 71 1.69 -38.37 -21.94
C ARG A 71 3.04 -38.92 -22.38
N ASP A 72 3.20 -40.22 -22.18
CA ASP A 72 3.90 -41.06 -23.14
C ASP A 72 2.88 -41.40 -24.23
N PHE A 73 2.83 -40.64 -25.33
CA PHE A 73 2.51 -41.16 -26.67
C PHE A 73 2.58 -40.05 -27.72
N GLU A 74 3.22 -40.37 -28.83
CA GLU A 74 3.20 -39.64 -30.08
C GLU A 74 1.76 -39.47 -30.61
N ASP A 75 1.62 -38.47 -31.48
CA ASP A 75 0.55 -38.29 -32.48
C ASP A 75 -0.54 -37.22 -32.21
N GLY A 76 -0.73 -36.37 -33.23
CA GLY A 76 -1.85 -35.44 -33.47
C GLY A 76 -2.21 -34.41 -32.39
N TRP A 77 -1.82 -33.14 -32.58
CA TRP A 77 -2.51 -32.02 -31.93
C TRP A 77 -3.86 -31.79 -32.61
N GLU A 78 -4.89 -32.52 -32.20
CA GLU A 78 -6.28 -32.15 -32.45
C GLU A 78 -6.86 -31.54 -31.18
N ILE A 79 -7.24 -30.27 -31.24
CA ILE A 79 -7.90 -29.58 -30.13
C ILE A 79 -9.35 -30.06 -30.15
N ASP A 80 -9.68 -30.96 -29.24
CA ASP A 80 -11.05 -31.41 -29.01
C ASP A 80 -11.86 -30.27 -28.34
N ASP A 81 -12.82 -29.72 -29.08
CA ASP A 81 -13.73 -28.64 -28.63
C ASP A 81 -14.67 -29.07 -27.48
N THR A 82 -14.59 -30.32 -27.00
CA THR A 82 -15.37 -30.82 -25.85
C THR A 82 -14.67 -30.67 -24.51
N LEU A 83 -13.40 -30.22 -24.49
CA LEU A 83 -12.72 -29.86 -23.25
C LEU A 83 -13.41 -28.66 -22.60
N PRO A 84 -13.80 -28.73 -21.30
CA PRO A 84 -14.42 -27.60 -20.62
C PRO A 84 -13.46 -26.42 -20.68
N THR A 85 -13.80 -25.41 -21.48
CA THR A 85 -13.12 -24.12 -21.45
C THR A 85 -13.41 -23.56 -20.07
N ASN A 86 -12.42 -23.61 -19.18
CA ASN A 86 -12.47 -23.09 -17.82
C ASN A 86 -12.67 -21.57 -17.88
N ARG A 87 -13.90 -21.16 -18.16
CA ARG A 87 -14.36 -19.78 -18.08
C ARG A 87 -14.45 -19.50 -16.59
N SER A 88 -13.55 -18.64 -16.09
CA SER A 88 -13.94 -17.76 -14.99
C SER A 88 -15.30 -17.20 -15.37
N THR A 89 -16.34 -17.56 -14.62
CA THR A 89 -17.69 -17.06 -14.90
C THR A 89 -17.68 -15.54 -14.70
N SER A 90 -18.59 -14.81 -15.36
CA SER A 90 -18.81 -13.38 -15.07
C SER A 90 -19.01 -13.16 -13.56
N ASP A 91 -19.66 -14.13 -12.92
CA ASP A 91 -19.97 -14.18 -11.50
C ASP A 91 -18.70 -14.14 -10.63
N ASP A 92 -17.64 -14.90 -10.92
CA ASP A 92 -16.42 -14.88 -10.11
C ASP A 92 -15.69 -13.52 -10.17
N VAL A 93 -15.73 -12.86 -11.33
CA VAL A 93 -15.16 -11.52 -11.51
C VAL A 93 -16.00 -10.48 -10.77
N GLU A 94 -17.32 -10.62 -10.78
CA GLU A 94 -18.25 -9.79 -10.00
C GLU A 94 -18.02 -9.94 -8.50
N VAL A 95 -17.92 -11.16 -7.99
CA VAL A 95 -17.61 -11.43 -6.58
C VAL A 95 -16.26 -10.84 -6.18
N CYS A 96 -15.25 -10.92 -7.05
CA CYS A 96 -13.94 -10.30 -6.78
C CYS A 96 -14.04 -8.78 -6.67
N ARG A 97 -14.80 -8.13 -7.57
CA ARG A 97 -15.07 -6.68 -7.50
C ARG A 97 -15.82 -6.30 -6.22
N HIS A 98 -16.80 -7.11 -5.81
CA HIS A 98 -17.52 -6.89 -4.55
C HIS A 98 -16.59 -6.98 -3.34
N LEU A 99 -15.73 -7.99 -3.27
CA LEU A 99 -14.76 -8.13 -2.18
C LEU A 99 -13.77 -6.96 -2.09
N VAL A 100 -13.33 -6.41 -3.23
CA VAL A 100 -12.50 -5.19 -3.23
C VAL A 100 -13.27 -4.02 -2.64
N ARG A 101 -14.51 -3.78 -3.08
CA ARG A 101 -15.34 -2.68 -2.57
C ARG A 101 -15.61 -2.82 -1.07
N ASP A 102 -15.81 -4.04 -0.60
CA ASP A 102 -15.99 -4.31 0.82
C ASP A 102 -14.70 -4.03 1.61
N LEU A 103 -13.54 -4.45 1.09
CA LEU A 103 -12.24 -4.15 1.68
C LEU A 103 -11.98 -2.62 1.73
N GLU A 104 -12.28 -1.91 0.65
CA GLU A 104 -12.18 -0.45 0.58
C GLU A 104 -13.11 0.23 1.59
N SER A 105 -14.35 -0.26 1.72
CA SER A 105 -15.32 0.24 2.71
C SER A 105 -14.86 0.00 4.15
N GLN A 106 -14.31 -1.18 4.45
CA GLN A 106 -13.73 -1.49 5.75
C GLN A 106 -12.49 -0.63 6.05
N MET A 107 -11.63 -0.42 5.05
CA MET A 107 -10.47 0.46 5.17
C MET A 107 -10.90 1.90 5.44
N LYS A 108 -11.92 2.41 4.72
CA LYS A 108 -12.46 3.75 4.92
C LYS A 108 -13.03 3.91 6.33
N LYS A 109 -13.82 2.94 6.80
CA LYS A 109 -14.33 2.92 8.18
C LYS A 109 -13.24 2.83 9.23
N TRP A 110 -12.17 2.09 8.95
CA TRP A 110 -11.05 1.94 9.86
C TRP A 110 -10.24 3.22 10.01
N LEU A 111 -10.05 3.94 8.90
CA LEU A 111 -9.31 5.19 8.88
C LEU A 111 -10.15 6.38 9.36
N GLN A 112 -11.49 6.28 9.38
CA GLN A 112 -12.41 7.35 9.80
C GLN A 112 -12.09 7.90 11.20
N PRO A 113 -12.50 9.16 11.49
CA PRO A 113 -12.34 9.74 12.82
C PRO A 113 -13.10 8.85 13.81
N SER A 114 -12.35 8.17 14.67
CA SER A 114 -12.88 7.25 15.65
C SER A 114 -12.68 7.82 17.06
N ALA A 115 -13.09 7.05 18.07
CA ALA A 115 -13.14 7.47 19.47
C ALA A 115 -11.77 7.84 20.10
N ASP A 116 -10.65 7.54 19.42
CA ASP A 116 -9.32 7.90 19.88
C ASP A 116 -8.93 9.33 19.46
N GLU A 117 -8.85 10.23 20.43
CA GLU A 117 -8.40 11.61 20.24
C GLU A 117 -7.00 11.70 19.60
N ASN A 118 -6.12 10.73 19.86
CA ASN A 118 -4.76 10.74 19.31
C ASN A 118 -4.75 10.44 17.80
N TRP A 119 -5.63 9.56 17.31
CA TRP A 119 -5.78 9.34 15.88
C TRP A 119 -6.36 10.57 15.18
N GLN A 120 -7.29 11.27 15.83
CA GLN A 120 -7.82 12.52 15.30
C GLN A 120 -6.75 13.60 15.17
N LYS A 121 -5.85 13.75 16.15
CA LYS A 121 -4.71 14.68 16.05
C LYS A 121 -3.81 14.38 14.85
N ILE A 122 -3.53 13.10 14.59
CA ILE A 122 -2.77 12.66 13.40
C ILE A 122 -3.50 13.09 12.12
N ARG A 123 -4.80 12.82 12.02
CA ARG A 123 -5.63 13.17 10.86
C ARG A 123 -5.69 14.68 10.64
N GLU A 124 -5.94 15.46 11.68
CA GLU A 124 -6.00 16.92 11.61
C GLU A 124 -4.65 17.51 11.20
N ARG A 125 -3.54 17.03 11.77
CA ARG A 125 -2.22 17.50 11.40
C ARG A 125 -1.91 17.16 9.94
N LEU A 126 -2.15 15.92 9.53
CA LEU A 126 -1.94 15.51 8.14
C LEU A 126 -2.81 16.32 7.18
N GLY A 127 -4.10 16.51 7.51
CA GLY A 127 -5.01 17.33 6.71
C GLY A 127 -4.60 18.80 6.62
N ALA A 128 -4.10 19.38 7.71
CA ALA A 128 -3.58 20.75 7.72
C ALA A 128 -2.31 20.91 6.87
N GLU A 129 -1.43 19.91 6.87
CA GLU A 129 -0.29 19.88 5.95
C GLU A 129 -0.78 19.76 4.51
N LEU A 130 -1.68 18.82 4.20
CA LEU A 130 -2.22 18.61 2.85
C LEU A 130 -2.96 19.84 2.29
N ALA A 131 -3.72 20.54 3.12
CA ALA A 131 -4.40 21.78 2.76
C ALA A 131 -3.43 22.94 2.46
N ASN A 132 -2.18 22.83 2.93
CA ASN A 132 -1.15 23.83 2.71
C ASN A 132 -0.62 23.70 1.27
N ASN A 133 -1.36 24.27 0.32
CA ASN A 133 -1.15 24.25 -1.15
C ASN A 133 0.20 24.81 -1.66
N SER A 134 1.12 25.16 -0.77
CA SER A 134 2.42 25.71 -1.15
C SER A 134 3.46 24.64 -1.46
N ASP A 135 3.30 23.43 -0.93
CA ASP A 135 4.33 22.39 -0.95
C ASP A 135 3.78 21.05 -1.47
N GLU A 136 4.53 20.38 -2.35
CA GLU A 136 4.25 18.99 -2.77
C GLU A 136 4.45 18.08 -1.55
N ILE A 137 3.40 17.34 -1.17
CA ILE A 137 3.42 16.44 -0.02
C ILE A 137 3.44 14.99 -0.50
N ARG A 138 4.35 14.20 0.08
CA ARG A 138 4.45 12.75 -0.14
C ARG A 138 4.13 12.02 1.15
N LEU A 139 3.18 11.09 1.10
CA LEU A 139 2.82 10.23 2.22
C LEU A 139 3.58 8.90 2.10
N VAL A 140 4.37 8.57 3.12
CA VAL A 140 5.13 7.32 3.18
C VAL A 140 4.62 6.48 4.33
N ILE A 141 4.09 5.30 4.03
CA ILE A 141 3.61 4.34 5.03
C ILE A 141 4.76 3.40 5.37
N GLN A 142 5.26 3.50 6.59
CA GLN A 142 6.26 2.59 7.13
C GLN A 142 5.58 1.56 8.00
N ALA A 143 5.67 0.28 7.64
CA ALA A 143 5.05 -0.78 8.44
C ALA A 143 5.91 -2.04 8.40
N ARG A 144 5.98 -2.77 9.53
CA ARG A 144 6.60 -4.11 9.57
C ARG A 144 5.73 -5.17 8.93
N ASN A 145 4.41 -5.04 9.05
CA ASN A 145 3.48 -6.03 8.53
C ASN A 145 3.30 -5.87 7.02
N PRO A 146 3.64 -6.88 6.20
CA PRO A 146 3.50 -6.79 4.75
C PRO A 146 2.05 -6.70 4.28
N LEU A 147 1.06 -7.11 5.09
CA LEU A 147 -0.35 -6.97 4.76
C LEU A 147 -0.74 -5.49 4.71
N LEU A 148 -0.22 -4.69 5.64
CA LEU A 148 -0.50 -3.26 5.70
C LEU A 148 -0.11 -2.56 4.39
N TRP A 149 1.01 -2.91 3.75
CA TRP A 149 1.39 -2.30 2.46
C TRP A 149 0.46 -2.66 1.31
N LYS A 150 -0.27 -3.77 1.42
CA LYS A 150 -1.17 -4.25 0.37
C LYS A 150 -2.59 -3.74 0.55
N LEU A 151 -2.86 -2.99 1.62
CA LEU A 151 -4.15 -2.35 1.84
C LEU A 151 -4.34 -1.15 0.90
N PRO A 152 -5.59 -0.86 0.51
CA PRO A 152 -5.90 0.24 -0.39
C PRO A 152 -5.85 1.59 0.34
N TRP A 153 -4.66 2.09 0.69
CA TRP A 153 -4.50 3.37 1.40
C TRP A 153 -5.02 4.59 0.66
N HIS A 154 -5.19 4.49 -0.66
CA HIS A 154 -5.74 5.57 -1.50
C HIS A 154 -7.20 5.90 -1.17
N VAL A 155 -7.95 5.00 -0.51
CA VAL A 155 -9.35 5.26 -0.10
C VAL A 155 -9.47 6.11 1.15
N TRP A 156 -8.35 6.59 1.68
CA TRP A 156 -8.34 7.52 2.79
C TRP A 156 -8.97 8.83 2.34
N ASP A 157 -10.04 9.24 3.03
CA ASP A 157 -10.83 10.43 2.71
C ASP A 157 -10.01 11.73 2.63
N LEU A 158 -8.90 11.82 3.37
CA LEU A 158 -7.98 12.95 3.32
C LEU A 158 -7.20 13.04 2.00
N LEU A 159 -6.98 11.92 1.31
CA LEU A 159 -6.21 11.85 0.07
C LEU A 159 -7.09 12.01 -1.17
N GLU A 160 -8.41 11.80 -1.07
CA GLU A 160 -9.35 12.02 -2.17
C GLU A 160 -9.37 13.50 -2.63
N GLN A 161 -8.97 14.43 -1.77
CA GLN A 161 -9.06 15.88 -2.00
C GLN A 161 -7.78 16.51 -2.56
N TYR A 162 -6.64 15.80 -2.52
CA TYR A 162 -5.32 16.35 -2.84
C TYR A 162 -4.51 15.37 -3.68
N ASP A 163 -3.72 15.88 -4.62
CA ASP A 163 -2.80 15.05 -5.41
C ASP A 163 -1.57 14.69 -4.56
N VAL A 164 -1.59 13.50 -3.95
CA VAL A 164 -0.58 13.04 -3.00
C VAL A 164 0.06 11.75 -3.50
N GLY A 165 1.39 11.76 -3.59
CA GLY A 165 2.15 10.54 -3.84
C GLY A 165 2.15 9.63 -2.61
N ILE A 166 1.62 8.40 -2.74
CA ILE A 166 1.65 7.39 -1.68
C ILE A 166 2.81 6.42 -1.93
N GLY A 167 3.75 6.34 -0.99
CA GLY A 167 4.84 5.37 -0.95
C GLY A 167 4.69 4.40 0.22
N CYS A 168 5.22 3.18 0.08
CA CYS A 168 5.37 2.23 1.17
C CYS A 168 6.86 1.98 1.43
N ALA A 169 7.27 1.91 2.69
CA ALA A 169 8.66 1.67 3.07
C ALA A 169 8.79 0.66 4.21
N LEU A 170 9.93 -0.02 4.24
CA LEU A 170 10.35 -0.80 5.40
C LEU A 170 10.68 0.14 6.57
N PRO A 171 10.42 -0.29 7.82
CA PRO A 171 10.78 0.50 9.00
C PRO A 171 12.29 0.62 9.18
N GLU A 172 13.04 -0.35 8.63
CA GLU A 172 14.50 -0.27 8.47
C GLU A 172 14.79 0.11 7.02
N PHE A 173 14.83 1.41 6.76
CA PHE A 173 15.28 1.95 5.49
C PHE A 173 16.43 2.93 5.74
N THR A 174 17.61 2.60 5.25
CA THR A 174 18.69 3.57 5.12
C THR A 174 18.41 4.39 3.86
N ALA A 175 18.07 5.66 4.03
CA ALA A 175 18.08 6.58 2.90
C ALA A 175 19.50 6.56 2.33
N ALA A 176 19.64 6.15 1.07
CA ALA A 176 20.90 6.30 0.36
C ALA A 176 21.28 7.78 0.48
N SER A 177 22.37 8.02 1.22
CA SER A 177 22.91 9.36 1.35
C SER A 177 23.21 9.82 -0.08
N SER A 178 22.54 10.87 -0.53
CA SER A 178 22.97 11.55 -1.74
C SER A 178 24.34 12.13 -1.41
N GLU A 179 25.39 11.35 -1.66
CA GLU A 179 26.74 11.86 -1.74
C GLU A 179 26.71 12.90 -2.85
N LYS A 180 26.61 14.17 -2.45
CA LYS A 180 26.96 15.31 -3.28
C LYS A 180 28.38 15.06 -3.76
N ASN A 181 28.49 14.50 -4.97
CA ASN A 181 29.75 14.28 -5.65
C ASN A 181 30.51 15.62 -5.70
N PRO A 182 31.64 15.78 -4.98
CA PRO A 182 32.37 17.03 -5.03
C PRO A 182 32.95 17.16 -6.43
N GLN A 183 32.50 18.20 -7.14
CA GLN A 183 33.02 18.62 -8.43
C GLN A 183 34.55 18.65 -8.39
N LYS A 184 35.19 17.81 -9.22
CA LYS A 184 36.65 17.86 -9.42
C LYS A 184 37.01 19.24 -10.00
N PRO A 185 37.97 19.97 -9.43
CA PRO A 185 38.42 21.21 -10.03
C PRO A 185 39.13 20.93 -11.36
N VAL A 186 38.70 21.64 -12.39
CA VAL A 186 39.30 21.70 -13.72
C VAL A 186 40.75 22.18 -13.57
N LYS A 187 41.73 21.32 -13.86
CA LYS A 187 43.12 21.75 -14.02
C LYS A 187 43.22 22.50 -15.35
N GLN A 188 43.37 23.82 -15.29
CA GLN A 188 43.87 24.61 -16.42
C GLN A 188 45.32 24.21 -16.68
N SER A 189 45.59 23.59 -17.83
CA SER A 189 46.96 23.47 -18.35
C SER A 189 47.41 24.82 -18.88
N LYS A 190 48.40 25.42 -18.21
CA LYS A 190 49.37 26.31 -18.86
C LYS A 190 50.62 25.49 -19.15
N PHE A 191 51.03 25.54 -20.42
CA PHE A 191 52.38 25.54 -21.01
C PHE A 191 52.39 24.70 -22.28
#